data_AF-A0A821JRQ9-F1
#
_entry.id   AF-A0A821JRQ9-F1
#
_cell.length_a   1.000
_cell.length_b   1.000
_cell.length_c   1.000
_cell.angle_alpha   90.00
_cell.angle_beta   90.00
_cell.angle_gamma   90.00
#
_symmetry.space_group_name_H-M   'P 1'
#
loop_
_entity.id
_entity.type
_entity.pdbx_description
1 polymer ?
#
loop_
_entity_poly.entity_id
_entity_poly.type
_entity_poly.pdbx_seq_one_letter_code
_entity_poly.pdbx_strand_id
1 'polypeptide(L)'
;MDAANLLKPMLARGELRCIGATTLDEYRKYIEKDPAFERRFQQVLVKEPTVADCVSILRGLKDRYESHFGVRILDSALVIAAQLSNRYITNRFLPDKAIDLIDEACASIRVQLDSQPEIIDQLERRELQLDVEATALSQEKDDASKQRLKQVKEELAKIREELKPLKLRHKAEKERVDELRKLKQKLENLQVKMAQAEREKNLPLVADMKYGAIPDLEKKIAETEYRITEENKQQQDRLLTEVVGPIQRSSPRAVNKDFFLLNYQINN
;
A
#
# COMPACT_ATOMS: atom_id res chain seq x y z
N MET A 1 31.57 2.46 -31.09
CA MET A 1 30.76 3.27 -32.03
C MET A 1 29.87 4.19 -31.22
N ASP A 2 29.93 5.49 -31.49
CA ASP A 2 29.06 6.46 -30.83
C ASP A 2 27.66 6.43 -31.49
N ALA A 3 26.64 6.02 -30.74
CA ALA A 3 25.27 5.88 -31.23
C ALA A 3 24.72 7.21 -31.76
N ALA A 4 25.25 8.35 -31.31
CA ALA A 4 24.88 9.67 -31.81
C ALA A 4 25.10 9.82 -33.32
N ASN A 5 26.16 9.22 -33.87
CA ASN A 5 26.46 9.30 -35.30
C ASN A 5 25.51 8.45 -36.17
N LEU A 6 24.87 7.44 -35.59
CA LEU A 6 23.81 6.66 -36.24
C LEU A 6 22.47 7.41 -36.23
N LEU A 7 22.17 8.16 -35.18
CA LEU A 7 20.88 8.85 -35.01
C LEU A 7 20.78 10.15 -35.83
N LYS A 8 21.88 10.90 -35.97
CA LYS A 8 21.89 12.21 -36.66
C LYS A 8 21.33 12.15 -38.10
N PRO A 9 21.72 11.20 -38.97
CA PRO A 9 21.17 11.13 -40.32
C PRO A 9 19.66 10.84 -40.33
N MET A 10 19.17 9.96 -39.45
CA MET A 10 17.76 9.60 -39.37
C MET A 10 16.89 10.76 -38.85
N LEU A 11 17.39 11.49 -37.85
CA LEU A 11 16.75 12.71 -37.33
C LEU A 11 16.75 13.83 -38.37
N ALA A 12 17.83 13.97 -39.15
CA ALA A 12 17.92 14.98 -40.20
C ALA A 12 16.94 14.73 -41.36
N ARG A 13 16.70 13.45 -41.72
CA ARG A 13 15.72 13.06 -42.74
C ARG A 13 14.28 13.00 -42.21
N GLY A 14 14.07 13.14 -40.90
CA GLY A 14 12.75 13.03 -40.28
C GLY A 14 12.19 11.60 -40.24
N GLU A 15 13.02 10.59 -40.50
CA GLU A 15 12.65 9.17 -40.45
C GLU A 15 12.47 8.67 -39.01
N LEU A 16 13.13 9.33 -38.05
CA LEU A 16 13.02 9.02 -36.64
C LEU A 16 12.30 10.15 -35.89
N ARG A 17 11.24 9.79 -35.17
CA ARG A 17 10.60 10.64 -34.16
C ARG A 17 10.96 10.08 -32.80
N CYS A 18 11.51 10.92 -31.91
CA CYS A 18 11.85 10.50 -30.56
C CYS A 18 11.54 11.60 -29.55
N ILE A 19 11.38 11.18 -28.29
CA ILE A 19 11.30 12.05 -27.13
C ILE A 19 12.48 11.67 -26.23
N GLY A 20 13.38 12.62 -25.99
CA GLY A 20 14.50 12.46 -25.07
C GLY A 20 14.15 12.98 -23.68
N ALA A 21 14.71 12.36 -22.65
CA ALA A 21 14.64 12.85 -21.26
C ALA A 21 16.06 12.85 -20.68
N THR A 22 16.49 13.98 -20.12
CA THR A 22 17.83 14.17 -19.56
C THR A 22 17.80 15.35 -18.59
N THR A 23 18.85 15.51 -17.79
CA THR A 23 19.01 16.68 -16.90
C THR A 23 19.48 17.91 -17.67
N LEU A 24 19.30 19.11 -17.10
CA LEU A 24 19.74 20.36 -17.72
C LEU A 24 21.26 20.38 -17.97
N ASP A 25 22.03 19.82 -17.06
CA ASP A 25 23.50 19.82 -17.15
C ASP A 25 23.99 18.88 -18.25
N GLU A 26 23.36 17.70 -18.38
CA GLU A 26 23.63 16.77 -19.48
C GLU A 26 23.19 17.35 -20.82
N TYR A 27 22.02 18.00 -20.89
CA TYR A 27 21.57 18.69 -22.10
C TYR A 27 22.60 19.73 -22.58
N ARG A 28 23.05 20.60 -21.67
CA ARG A 28 24.10 21.61 -21.95
C ARG A 28 25.41 20.99 -22.39
N LYS A 29 25.77 19.82 -21.86
CA LYS A 29 27.04 19.17 -22.13
C LYS A 29 27.05 18.39 -23.45
N TYR A 30 25.95 17.72 -23.79
CA TYR A 30 25.91 16.73 -24.87
C TYR A 30 25.02 17.11 -26.06
N ILE A 31 24.00 17.93 -25.85
CA ILE A 31 23.03 18.31 -26.90
C ILE A 31 23.26 19.72 -27.40
N GLU A 32 23.37 20.69 -26.49
CA GLU A 32 23.52 22.12 -26.83
C GLU A 32 24.86 22.42 -27.51
N LYS A 33 25.91 21.66 -27.20
CA LYS A 33 27.22 21.79 -27.86
C LYS A 33 27.26 21.23 -29.27
N ASP A 34 26.27 20.42 -29.67
CA ASP A 34 26.22 19.79 -30.99
C ASP A 34 25.17 20.47 -31.88
N PRO A 35 25.59 21.29 -32.87
CA PRO A 35 24.67 22.04 -33.72
C PRO A 35 23.68 21.17 -34.49
N ALA A 36 23.99 19.90 -34.73
CA ALA A 36 23.09 18.99 -35.42
C ALA A 36 21.91 18.58 -34.54
N PHE A 37 22.15 18.39 -33.23
CA PHE A 37 21.09 18.04 -32.28
C PHE A 37 20.31 19.27 -31.81
N GLU A 38 20.99 20.37 -31.51
CA GLU A 38 20.34 21.62 -31.06
C GLU A 38 19.26 22.10 -32.03
N ARG A 39 19.51 21.98 -33.35
CA ARG A 39 18.55 22.38 -34.41
C ARG A 39 17.41 21.39 -34.64
N ARG A 40 17.38 20.27 -33.93
CA ARG A 40 16.45 19.15 -34.14
C ARG A 40 15.66 18.78 -32.89
N PHE A 41 16.19 19.08 -31.71
CA PHE A 41 15.47 18.96 -30.45
C PHE A 41 14.85 20.29 -30.05
N GLN A 42 13.57 20.24 -29.69
CA GLN A 42 12.91 21.33 -28.97
C GLN A 42 13.00 21.05 -27.48
N GLN A 43 13.59 21.97 -26.72
CA GLN A 43 13.61 21.84 -25.27
C GLN A 43 12.20 22.06 -24.70
N VAL A 44 11.75 21.11 -23.89
CA VAL A 44 10.53 21.20 -23.08
C VAL A 44 10.96 21.05 -21.62
N LEU A 45 10.92 22.16 -20.88
CA LEU A 45 11.36 22.18 -19.48
C LEU A 45 10.27 21.63 -18.57
N VAL A 46 10.56 20.50 -17.91
CA VAL A 46 9.70 19.93 -16.87
C VAL A 46 10.33 20.26 -15.51
N LYS A 47 9.64 21.08 -14.71
CA LYS A 47 10.10 21.48 -13.38
C LYS A 47 9.50 20.56 -12.32
N GLU A 48 10.16 20.53 -11.16
CA GLU A 48 9.57 19.91 -9.96
C GLU A 48 8.22 20.58 -9.64
N PRO A 49 7.16 19.80 -9.36
CA PRO A 49 5.86 20.33 -8.98
C PRO A 49 5.92 21.00 -7.61
N THR A 50 5.02 21.96 -7.36
CA THR A 50 4.85 22.49 -6.01
C THR A 50 4.27 21.44 -5.07
N VAL A 51 4.31 21.68 -3.75
CA VAL A 51 3.66 20.80 -2.77
C VAL A 51 2.16 20.63 -3.08
N ALA A 52 1.47 21.71 -3.48
CA ALA A 52 0.05 21.67 -3.82
C ALA A 52 -0.23 20.86 -5.10
N ASP A 53 0.63 21.01 -6.11
CA ASP A 53 0.54 20.21 -7.34
C ASP A 53 0.83 18.73 -7.06
N CYS A 54 1.82 18.44 -6.21
CA CYS A 54 2.12 17.08 -5.78
C CYS A 54 0.94 16.43 -5.05
N VAL A 55 0.25 17.15 -4.16
CA VAL A 55 -0.99 16.64 -3.53
C VAL A 55 -2.05 16.32 -4.59
N SER A 56 -2.19 17.14 -5.62
CA SER A 56 -3.14 16.89 -6.72
C SER A 56 -2.76 15.66 -7.54
N ILE A 57 -1.47 15.46 -7.82
CA ILE A 57 -0.94 14.25 -8.46
C ILE A 57 -1.24 13.02 -7.59
N LEU A 58 -0.97 13.08 -6.29
CA LEU A 58 -1.24 12.00 -5.35
C LEU A 58 -2.73 11.65 -5.28
N ARG A 59 -3.63 12.65 -5.31
CA ARG A 59 -5.08 12.44 -5.38
C ARG A 59 -5.49 11.70 -6.66
N GLY A 60 -4.86 12.01 -7.79
CA GLY A 60 -5.10 11.30 -9.05
C GLY A 60 -4.58 9.86 -9.07
N LEU A 61 -3.56 9.55 -8.25
CA LEU A 61 -3.01 8.20 -8.11
C LEU A 61 -3.70 7.39 -7.01
N LYS A 62 -4.36 8.05 -6.05
CA LYS A 62 -4.96 7.48 -4.85
C LYS A 62 -5.72 6.17 -5.12
N ASP A 63 -6.68 6.20 -6.03
CA ASP A 63 -7.58 5.06 -6.28
C ASP A 63 -6.82 3.83 -6.80
N ARG A 64 -5.75 4.03 -7.57
CA ARG A 64 -4.88 2.94 -8.05
C ARG A 64 -4.11 2.29 -6.90
N TYR A 65 -3.54 3.10 -6.00
CA TYR A 65 -2.84 2.58 -4.83
C TYR A 65 -3.79 1.87 -3.87
N GLU A 66 -4.97 2.44 -3.60
CA GLU A 66 -6.00 1.79 -2.79
C GLU A 66 -6.43 0.44 -3.37
N SER A 67 -6.65 0.34 -4.68
CA SER A 67 -7.00 -0.90 -5.38
C SER A 67 -5.87 -1.94 -5.32
N HIS A 68 -4.63 -1.51 -5.57
CA HIS A 68 -3.46 -2.39 -5.59
C HIS A 68 -3.20 -3.03 -4.22
N PHE A 69 -3.09 -2.20 -3.18
CA PHE A 69 -2.80 -2.64 -1.83
C PHE A 69 -4.04 -3.13 -1.09
N GLY A 70 -5.25 -2.75 -1.49
CA GLY A 70 -6.49 -3.04 -0.74
C GLY A 70 -6.55 -2.29 0.59
N VAL A 71 -6.13 -1.03 0.59
CA VAL A 71 -6.12 -0.14 1.76
C VAL A 71 -6.90 1.13 1.43
N ARG A 72 -7.28 1.90 2.45
CA ARG A 72 -7.91 3.21 2.28
C ARG A 72 -6.91 4.32 2.64
N ILE A 73 -6.72 5.29 1.77
CA ILE A 73 -5.78 6.39 1.98
C ILE A 73 -6.57 7.65 2.35
N LEU A 74 -6.27 8.23 3.51
CA LEU A 74 -6.88 9.50 3.91
C LEU A 74 -6.26 10.66 3.11
N ASP A 75 -7.08 11.65 2.76
CA ASP A 75 -6.58 12.86 2.07
C ASP A 75 -5.52 13.59 2.90
N SER A 76 -5.68 13.61 4.23
CA SER A 76 -4.69 14.15 5.15
C SER A 76 -3.34 13.44 5.07
N ALA A 77 -3.31 12.14 4.78
CA ALA A 77 -2.07 11.39 4.62
C ALA A 77 -1.32 11.85 3.36
N LEU A 78 -2.04 12.12 2.26
CA LEU A 78 -1.46 12.66 1.02
C LEU A 78 -0.82 14.04 1.24
N VAL A 79 -1.52 14.91 1.96
CA VAL A 79 -1.03 16.25 2.30
C VAL A 79 0.25 16.17 3.13
N ILE A 80 0.26 15.34 4.16
CA ILE A 80 1.43 15.18 5.04
C ILE A 80 2.59 14.53 4.30
N ALA A 81 2.35 13.50 3.47
CA ALA A 81 3.39 12.87 2.67
C ALA A 81 4.08 13.88 1.75
N ALA A 82 3.31 14.74 1.07
CA ALA A 82 3.88 15.81 0.23
C ALA A 82 4.66 16.84 1.05
N GLN A 83 4.15 17.27 2.21
CA GLN A 83 4.81 18.27 3.05
C GLN A 83 6.10 17.75 3.69
N LEU A 84 6.07 16.56 4.28
CA LEU A 84 7.22 15.97 4.99
C LEU A 84 8.30 15.53 4.02
N SER A 85 7.94 14.90 2.89
CA SER A 85 8.94 14.55 1.87
C SER A 85 9.61 15.79 1.30
N ASN A 86 8.86 16.86 1.07
CA ASN A 86 9.45 18.12 0.60
C ASN A 86 10.42 18.74 1.63
N ARG A 87 10.08 18.69 2.91
CA ARG A 87 10.86 19.31 3.98
C ARG A 87 12.10 18.52 4.39
N TYR A 88 12.01 17.20 4.45
CA TYR A 88 13.03 16.34 5.08
C TYR A 88 13.81 15.48 4.10
N ILE A 89 13.28 15.21 2.90
CA ILE A 89 13.99 14.44 1.86
C ILE A 89 14.49 15.44 0.80
N THR A 90 15.71 15.95 1.00
CA THR A 90 16.31 17.03 0.19
C THR A 90 17.13 16.54 -1.01
N ASN A 91 17.50 15.25 -1.04
CA ASN A 91 18.28 14.63 -2.11
C ASN A 91 17.42 14.06 -3.26
N ARG A 92 16.09 14.20 -3.20
CA ARG A 92 15.13 13.73 -4.19
C ARG A 92 14.08 14.81 -4.49
N PHE A 93 13.42 14.68 -5.63
CA PHE A 93 12.45 15.66 -6.13
C PHE A 93 11.02 15.13 -6.02
N LEU A 94 10.06 16.04 -5.83
CA LEU A 94 8.65 15.76 -6.02
C LEU A 94 8.37 15.46 -7.51
N PRO A 95 7.30 14.70 -7.83
CA PRO A 95 6.39 14.02 -6.92
C PRO A 95 6.91 12.64 -6.44
N ASP A 96 8.00 12.15 -7.02
CA ASP A 96 8.56 10.81 -6.87
C ASP A 96 8.76 10.42 -5.39
N LYS A 97 9.48 11.25 -4.62
CA LYS A 97 9.69 10.99 -3.17
C LYS A 97 8.41 10.92 -2.34
N ALA A 98 7.34 11.62 -2.74
CA ALA A 98 6.07 11.61 -2.01
C ALA A 98 5.23 10.39 -2.38
N ILE A 99 5.32 9.96 -3.65
CA ILE A 99 4.71 8.72 -4.13
C ILE A 99 5.31 7.53 -3.39
N ASP A 100 6.63 7.46 -3.26
CA ASP A 100 7.32 6.40 -2.53
C ASP A 100 6.88 6.32 -1.06
N LEU A 101 6.75 7.45 -0.36
CA LEU A 101 6.27 7.43 1.03
C LEU A 101 4.84 6.86 1.16
N ILE A 102 3.96 7.19 0.21
CA ILE A 102 2.61 6.64 0.19
C ILE A 102 2.65 5.15 -0.13
N ASP A 103 3.48 4.73 -1.08
CA ASP A 103 3.67 3.33 -1.45
C ASP A 103 4.15 2.49 -0.25
N GLU A 104 5.21 2.93 0.42
CA GLU A 104 5.74 2.29 1.63
C GLU A 104 4.70 2.23 2.75
N ALA A 105 3.93 3.30 2.96
CA ALA A 105 2.88 3.32 3.97
C ALA A 105 1.74 2.33 3.64
N CYS A 106 1.35 2.24 2.37
CA CYS A 106 0.34 1.28 1.91
C CYS A 106 0.83 -0.16 2.05
N ALA A 107 2.08 -0.42 1.65
CA ALA A 107 2.72 -1.73 1.80
C ALA A 107 2.82 -2.16 3.26
N SER A 108 3.23 -1.25 4.15
CA SER A 108 3.31 -1.50 5.59
C SER A 108 1.97 -1.91 6.18
N ILE A 109 0.90 -1.19 5.85
CA ILE A 109 -0.45 -1.54 6.29
C ILE A 109 -0.91 -2.86 5.70
N ARG A 110 -0.61 -3.12 4.43
CA ARG A 110 -0.97 -4.40 3.81
C ARG A 110 -0.31 -5.58 4.51
N VAL A 111 0.97 -5.47 4.86
CA VAL A 111 1.66 -6.49 5.65
C VAL A 111 0.96 -6.70 6.99
N GLN A 112 0.53 -5.63 7.66
CA GLN A 112 -0.21 -5.73 8.93
C GLN A 112 -1.58 -6.42 8.76
N LEU A 113 -2.31 -6.14 7.68
CA LEU A 113 -3.60 -6.77 7.37
C LEU A 113 -3.48 -8.27 7.07
N ASP A 114 -2.42 -8.65 6.35
CA ASP A 114 -2.17 -10.05 6.03
C ASP A 114 -1.64 -10.83 7.23
N SER A 115 -1.02 -10.14 8.21
CA SER A 115 -0.47 -10.72 9.43
C SER A 115 -1.55 -11.01 10.47
N GLN A 116 -1.25 -11.97 11.34
CA GLN A 116 -2.09 -12.28 12.47
C GLN A 116 -1.97 -11.19 13.56
N PRO A 117 -3.08 -10.76 14.19
CA PRO A 117 -3.06 -9.83 15.30
C PRO A 117 -2.21 -10.37 16.46
N GLU A 118 -1.43 -9.47 17.08
CA GLU A 118 -0.48 -9.84 18.12
C GLU A 118 -1.15 -10.53 19.32
N ILE A 119 -2.36 -10.11 19.69
CA ILE A 119 -3.13 -10.72 20.77
C ILE A 119 -3.44 -12.20 20.46
N ILE A 120 -3.78 -12.53 19.20
CA ILE A 120 -4.07 -13.91 18.80
C ILE A 120 -2.78 -14.74 18.81
N ASP A 121 -1.68 -14.23 18.25
CA ASP A 121 -0.38 -14.91 18.25
C ASP A 121 0.14 -15.17 19.70
N GLN A 122 -0.03 -14.22 20.62
CA GLN A 122 0.34 -14.40 22.03
C GLN A 122 -0.49 -15.51 22.70
N LEU A 123 -1.82 -15.51 22.49
CA LEU A 123 -2.70 -16.53 23.05
C LEU A 123 -2.43 -17.91 22.46
N GLU A 124 -2.19 -18.03 21.15
CA GLU A 124 -1.83 -19.30 20.50
C GLU A 124 -0.51 -19.87 21.02
N ARG A 125 0.52 -19.02 21.18
CA ARG A 125 1.79 -19.47 21.75
C ARG A 125 1.61 -19.97 23.17
N ARG A 126 0.76 -19.29 23.97
CA ARG A 126 0.47 -19.71 25.34
C ARG A 126 -0.35 -21.00 25.38
N GLU A 127 -1.32 -21.16 24.49
CA GLU A 127 -2.08 -22.40 24.31
C GLU A 127 -1.13 -23.56 24.00
N LEU A 128 -0.22 -23.39 23.03
CA LEU A 128 0.74 -24.42 22.65
C LEU A 128 1.65 -24.82 23.83
N GLN A 129 2.15 -23.85 24.59
CA GLN A 129 2.97 -24.12 25.78
C GLN A 129 2.22 -24.98 26.81
N LEU A 130 0.96 -24.63 27.09
CA LEU A 130 0.13 -25.34 28.05
C LEU A 130 -0.31 -26.72 27.52
N ASP A 131 -0.54 -26.89 26.23
CA ASP A 131 -0.84 -28.20 25.63
C ASP A 131 0.37 -29.15 25.72
N VAL A 132 1.59 -28.63 25.51
CA VAL A 132 2.83 -29.40 25.71
C VAL A 132 3.00 -29.77 27.20
N GLU A 133 2.79 -28.82 28.11
CA GLU A 133 2.84 -29.06 29.56
C GLU A 133 1.79 -30.12 29.98
N ALA A 134 0.56 -30.01 29.49
CA ALA A 134 -0.51 -30.95 29.77
C ALA A 134 -0.19 -32.36 29.24
N THR A 135 0.44 -32.45 28.07
CA THR A 135 0.85 -33.73 27.47
C THR A 135 1.93 -34.41 28.32
N ALA A 136 2.93 -33.65 28.77
CA ALA A 136 3.97 -34.17 29.66
C ALA A 136 3.39 -34.64 31.01
N LEU A 137 2.57 -33.80 31.66
CA LEU A 137 1.95 -34.11 32.95
C LEU A 137 0.95 -35.27 32.88
N SER A 138 0.39 -35.57 31.70
CA SER A 138 -0.52 -36.70 31.51
C SER A 138 0.16 -38.08 31.60
N GLN A 139 1.49 -38.11 31.45
CA GLN A 139 2.29 -39.34 31.55
C GLN A 139 2.77 -39.62 32.98
N GLU A 140 2.71 -38.61 33.85
CA GLU A 140 3.13 -38.67 35.24
C GLU A 140 2.02 -39.24 36.16
N LYS A 141 2.42 -39.93 37.24
CA LYS A 141 1.50 -40.66 38.13
C LYS A 141 1.36 -40.06 39.53
N ASP A 142 2.22 -39.12 39.90
CA ASP A 142 2.21 -38.47 41.19
C ASP A 142 1.02 -37.50 41.35
N ASP A 143 0.59 -37.28 42.59
CA ASP A 143 -0.59 -36.49 42.88
C ASP A 143 -0.38 -34.98 42.64
N ALA A 144 0.86 -34.49 42.73
CA ALA A 144 1.19 -33.11 42.41
C ALA A 144 1.02 -32.83 40.91
N SER A 145 1.49 -33.73 40.05
CA SER A 145 1.29 -33.66 38.59
C SER A 145 -0.17 -33.71 38.20
N LYS A 146 -1.01 -34.53 38.86
CA LYS A 146 -2.46 -34.55 38.62
C LYS A 146 -3.13 -33.23 38.99
N GLN A 147 -2.74 -32.62 40.11
CA GLN A 147 -3.26 -31.31 40.52
C GLN A 147 -2.83 -30.21 39.54
N ARG A 148 -1.56 -30.18 39.12
CA ARG A 148 -1.06 -29.23 38.11
C ARG A 148 -1.75 -29.42 36.77
N LEU A 149 -1.94 -30.65 36.32
CA LEU A 149 -2.66 -30.98 35.08
C LEU A 149 -4.09 -30.42 35.10
N LYS A 150 -4.78 -30.46 36.24
CA LYS A 150 -6.11 -29.88 36.38
C LYS A 150 -6.08 -28.35 36.21
N GLN A 151 -5.12 -27.67 36.84
CA GLN A 151 -4.94 -26.21 36.67
C GLN A 151 -4.61 -25.83 35.22
N VAL A 152 -3.69 -26.55 34.58
CA VAL A 152 -3.31 -26.33 33.17
C VAL A 152 -4.51 -26.51 32.24
N LYS A 153 -5.37 -27.51 32.49
CA LYS A 153 -6.62 -27.69 31.72
C LYS A 153 -7.61 -26.55 31.93
N GLU A 154 -7.71 -26.01 33.14
CA GLU A 154 -8.55 -24.83 33.43
C GLU A 154 -8.01 -23.57 32.73
N GLU A 155 -6.68 -23.35 32.73
CA GLU A 155 -6.04 -22.26 31.98
C GLU A 155 -6.25 -22.41 30.46
N LEU A 156 -6.07 -23.61 29.92
CA LEU A 156 -6.34 -23.92 28.50
C LEU A 156 -7.79 -23.63 28.11
N ALA A 157 -8.75 -23.99 28.96
CA ALA A 157 -10.16 -23.72 28.69
C ALA A 157 -10.43 -22.21 28.61
N LYS A 158 -9.85 -21.42 29.52
CA LYS A 158 -9.97 -19.95 29.50
C LYS A 158 -9.37 -19.34 28.24
N ILE A 159 -8.14 -19.76 27.87
CA ILE A 159 -7.47 -19.25 26.66
C ILE A 159 -8.27 -19.61 25.41
N ARG A 160 -8.80 -20.83 25.31
CA ARG A 160 -9.62 -21.26 24.17
C ARG A 160 -10.93 -20.47 24.06
N GLU A 161 -11.58 -20.18 25.18
CA GLU A 161 -12.78 -19.33 25.24
C GLU A 161 -12.48 -17.88 24.80
N GLU A 162 -11.31 -17.32 25.12
CA GLU A 162 -10.89 -15.99 24.67
C GLU A 162 -10.46 -15.96 23.20
N LEU A 163 -9.75 -17.00 22.75
CA LEU A 163 -9.13 -17.06 21.44
C LEU A 163 -10.14 -17.35 20.32
N LYS A 164 -11.17 -18.17 20.59
CA LYS A 164 -12.23 -18.49 19.62
C LYS A 164 -12.96 -17.27 19.06
N PRO A 165 -13.51 -16.33 19.86
CA PRO A 165 -14.18 -15.14 19.35
C PRO A 165 -13.19 -14.22 18.62
N LEU A 166 -11.94 -14.09 19.09
CA LEU A 166 -10.93 -13.26 18.42
C LEU A 166 -10.58 -13.78 17.02
N LYS A 167 -10.40 -15.10 16.86
CA LYS A 167 -10.15 -15.72 15.55
C LYS A 167 -11.32 -15.55 14.59
N LEU A 168 -12.55 -15.76 15.08
CA LEU A 168 -13.76 -15.59 14.27
C LEU A 168 -13.90 -14.14 13.79
N ARG A 169 -13.64 -13.17 14.68
CA ARG A 169 -13.65 -11.74 14.34
C ARG A 169 -12.59 -11.38 13.32
N HIS A 170 -11.34 -11.77 13.55
CA HIS A 170 -10.24 -11.49 12.64
C HIS A 170 -10.50 -12.10 11.24
N LYS A 171 -11.01 -13.33 11.18
CA LYS A 171 -11.36 -13.98 9.91
C LYS A 171 -12.47 -13.21 9.18
N ALA A 172 -13.53 -12.81 9.87
CA ALA A 172 -14.63 -12.04 9.29
C ALA A 172 -14.16 -10.65 8.80
N GLU A 173 -13.30 -9.97 9.56
CA GLU A 173 -12.68 -8.70 9.15
C GLU A 173 -11.85 -8.88 7.88
N LYS A 174 -10.96 -9.87 7.86
CA LYS A 174 -10.08 -10.15 6.71
C LYS A 174 -10.86 -10.48 5.45
N GLU A 175 -11.89 -11.32 5.55
CA GLU A 175 -12.74 -11.70 4.41
C GLU A 175 -13.44 -10.48 3.78
N ARG A 176 -13.91 -9.52 4.59
CA ARG A 176 -14.51 -8.28 4.08
C ARG A 176 -13.52 -7.39 3.36
N VAL A 177 -12.32 -7.21 3.93
CA VAL A 177 -11.26 -6.42 3.30
C VAL A 177 -10.85 -7.04 1.96
N ASP A 178 -10.73 -8.37 1.91
CA ASP A 178 -10.40 -9.09 0.68
C ASP A 178 -11.54 -9.04 -0.35
N GLU A 179 -12.80 -9.06 0.08
CA GLU A 179 -13.95 -8.83 -0.80
C GLU A 179 -13.92 -7.43 -1.42
N LEU A 180 -13.73 -6.40 -0.59
CA LEU A 180 -13.62 -5.01 -1.05
C LEU A 180 -12.48 -4.85 -2.07
N ARG A 181 -11.32 -5.45 -1.79
CA ARG A 181 -10.18 -5.46 -2.71
C ARG A 181 -10.55 -6.07 -4.06
N LYS A 182 -11.19 -7.24 -4.07
CA LYS A 182 -11.61 -7.92 -5.31
C LYS A 182 -12.59 -7.07 -6.11
N LEU A 183 -13.48 -6.34 -5.44
CA LEU A 183 -14.42 -5.42 -6.10
C LEU A 183 -13.69 -4.22 -6.72
N LYS A 184 -12.78 -3.57 -5.98
CA LYS A 184 -11.96 -2.45 -6.50
C LYS A 184 -11.10 -2.86 -7.70
N GLN A 185 -10.45 -4.02 -7.64
CA GLN A 185 -9.67 -4.55 -8.77
C GLN A 185 -10.54 -4.85 -10.00
N LYS A 186 -11.76 -5.36 -9.81
CA LYS A 186 -12.71 -5.55 -10.92
C LYS A 186 -13.12 -4.22 -11.54
N LEU A 187 -13.38 -3.20 -10.72
CA LEU A 187 -13.73 -1.85 -11.18
C LEU A 187 -12.60 -1.25 -12.03
N GLU A 188 -11.36 -1.31 -11.54
CA GLU A 188 -10.18 -0.80 -12.25
C GLU A 188 -9.99 -1.51 -13.61
N ASN A 189 -10.11 -2.84 -13.64
CA ASN A 189 -10.05 -3.61 -14.88
C ASN A 189 -11.15 -3.21 -15.87
N LEU A 190 -12.37 -2.92 -15.40
CA LEU A 190 -13.43 -2.43 -16.28
C LEU A 190 -13.15 -1.01 -16.80
N GLN A 191 -12.61 -0.13 -15.97
CA GLN A 191 -12.24 1.23 -16.40
C GLN A 191 -11.16 1.21 -17.48
N VAL A 192 -10.15 0.35 -17.34
CA VAL A 192 -9.11 0.15 -18.37
C VAL A 192 -9.72 -0.38 -19.66
N LYS A 193 -10.61 -1.38 -19.58
CA LYS A 193 -11.31 -1.93 -20.75
C LYS A 193 -12.21 -0.91 -21.43
N MET A 194 -12.91 -0.08 -20.65
CA MET A 194 -13.75 0.99 -21.15
C MET A 194 -12.90 2.02 -21.91
N ALA A 195 -11.78 2.46 -21.33
CA ALA A 195 -10.85 3.39 -21.98
C ALA A 195 -10.25 2.82 -23.28
N GLN A 196 -10.00 1.50 -23.33
CA GLN A 196 -9.59 0.84 -24.56
C GLN A 196 -10.72 0.83 -25.60
N ALA A 197 -11.94 0.46 -25.21
CA ALA A 197 -13.11 0.45 -26.09
C ALA A 197 -13.44 1.83 -26.66
N GLU A 198 -13.24 2.90 -25.87
CA GLU A 198 -13.37 4.29 -26.33
C GLU A 198 -12.34 4.62 -27.43
N ARG A 199 -11.08 4.20 -27.28
CA ARG A 199 -10.03 4.40 -28.31
C ARG A 199 -10.35 3.65 -29.60
N GLU A 200 -10.92 2.45 -29.48
CA GLU A 200 -11.35 1.61 -30.59
C GLU A 200 -12.70 2.07 -31.19
N LYS A 201 -13.34 3.09 -30.61
CA LYS A 201 -14.69 3.59 -30.97
C LYS A 201 -15.78 2.51 -30.90
N ASN A 202 -15.62 1.52 -30.04
CA ASN A 202 -16.65 0.51 -29.78
C ASN A 202 -17.71 1.07 -28.81
N LEU A 203 -18.58 1.94 -29.34
CA LEU A 203 -19.60 2.66 -28.55
C LEU A 203 -20.59 1.74 -27.81
N PRO A 204 -21.05 0.60 -28.37
CA PRO A 204 -21.91 -0.33 -27.62
C PRO A 204 -21.26 -0.84 -26.33
N LEU A 205 -20.00 -1.29 -26.42
CA LEU A 205 -19.27 -1.81 -25.27
C LEU A 205 -19.02 -0.73 -24.20
N VAL A 206 -18.74 0.50 -24.63
CA VAL A 206 -18.60 1.65 -23.71
C VAL A 206 -19.92 1.94 -22.99
N ALA A 207 -21.05 1.89 -23.69
CA ALA A 207 -22.36 2.13 -23.09
C ALA A 207 -22.69 1.06 -22.03
N ASP A 208 -22.47 -0.21 -22.33
CA ASP A 208 -22.71 -1.32 -21.39
C ASP A 208 -21.85 -1.21 -20.13
N MET A 209 -20.58 -0.82 -20.27
CA MET A 209 -19.69 -0.62 -19.14
C MET A 209 -20.06 0.62 -18.33
N LYS A 210 -20.28 1.75 -18.99
CA LYS A 210 -20.49 3.07 -18.36
C LYS A 210 -21.83 3.18 -17.64
N TYR A 211 -22.88 2.57 -18.19
CA TYR A 211 -24.25 2.66 -17.64
C TYR A 211 -24.73 1.39 -16.94
N GLY A 212 -24.00 0.27 -17.07
CA GLY A 212 -24.31 -0.99 -16.38
C GLY A 212 -23.22 -1.40 -15.41
N ALA A 213 -22.19 -2.06 -15.92
CA ALA A 213 -21.26 -2.84 -15.08
C ALA A 213 -20.44 -1.98 -14.08
N ILE A 214 -20.01 -0.77 -14.45
CA ILE A 214 -19.25 0.13 -13.58
C ILE A 214 -20.13 0.67 -12.44
N PRO A 215 -21.30 1.31 -12.71
CA PRO A 215 -22.21 1.75 -11.66
C PRO A 215 -22.63 0.65 -10.67
N ASP A 216 -22.86 -0.57 -11.16
CA ASP A 216 -23.22 -1.70 -10.31
C ASP A 216 -22.08 -2.12 -9.36
N LEU A 217 -20.84 -2.06 -9.82
CA LEU A 217 -19.68 -2.29 -8.97
C LEU A 217 -19.45 -1.16 -7.97
N GLU A 218 -19.60 0.10 -8.40
CA GLU A 218 -19.47 1.27 -7.51
C GLU A 218 -20.48 1.21 -6.36
N LYS A 219 -21.74 0.83 -6.66
CA LYS A 219 -22.75 0.61 -5.62
C LYS A 219 -22.35 -0.50 -4.64
N LYS A 220 -21.90 -1.66 -5.15
CA LYS A 220 -21.45 -2.77 -4.30
C LYS A 220 -20.25 -2.39 -3.43
N ILE A 221 -19.30 -1.62 -3.98
CA ILE A 221 -18.16 -1.10 -3.24
C ILE A 221 -18.64 -0.18 -2.12
N ALA A 222 -19.50 0.79 -2.43
CA ALA A 222 -20.04 1.72 -1.45
C ALA A 222 -20.81 1.01 -0.32
N GLU A 223 -21.61 -0.01 -0.65
CA GLU A 223 -22.32 -0.84 0.32
C GLU A 223 -21.36 -1.63 1.22
N THR A 224 -20.30 -2.20 0.66
CA THR A 224 -19.27 -2.92 1.43
C THR A 224 -18.46 -1.97 2.32
N GLU A 225 -18.06 -0.80 1.80
CA GLU A 225 -17.38 0.24 2.59
C GLU A 225 -18.26 0.77 3.73
N TYR A 226 -19.56 0.97 3.48
CA TYR A 226 -20.51 1.37 4.51
C TYR A 226 -20.62 0.30 5.61
N ARG A 227 -20.78 -0.98 5.24
CA ARG A 227 -20.83 -2.09 6.20
C ARG A 227 -19.57 -2.16 7.07
N ILE A 228 -18.39 -2.06 6.44
CA ILE A 228 -17.11 -2.02 7.16
C ILE A 228 -17.08 -0.81 8.12
N THR A 229 -17.51 0.37 7.66
CA THR A 229 -17.48 1.59 8.48
C THR A 229 -18.44 1.54 9.68
N GLU A 230 -19.65 1.01 9.52
CA GLU A 230 -20.63 0.90 10.60
C GLU A 230 -20.22 -0.12 11.66
N GLU A 231 -19.74 -1.28 11.26
CA GLU A 231 -19.20 -2.28 12.20
C GLU A 231 -17.99 -1.72 12.97
N ASN A 232 -17.13 -0.98 12.25
CA ASN A 232 -15.98 -0.27 12.81
C ASN A 232 -16.33 0.85 13.81
N LYS A 233 -17.57 1.35 13.82
CA LYS A 233 -18.07 2.31 14.83
C LYS A 233 -18.69 1.61 16.03
N GLN A 234 -19.31 0.46 15.82
CA GLN A 234 -19.92 -0.34 16.88
C GLN A 234 -18.86 -1.07 17.73
N GLN A 235 -17.65 -1.23 17.20
CA GLN A 235 -16.57 -1.96 17.84
C GLN A 235 -15.45 -1.01 18.27
N GLN A 236 -15.31 -0.82 19.58
CA GLN A 236 -14.33 0.07 20.22
C GLN A 236 -12.87 -0.41 20.10
N ASP A 237 -12.64 -1.69 19.77
CA ASP A 237 -11.31 -2.32 19.73
C ASP A 237 -11.13 -3.06 18.40
N ARG A 238 -10.34 -2.49 17.48
CA ARG A 238 -10.09 -3.05 16.15
C ARG A 238 -8.88 -3.97 16.18
N LEU A 239 -8.99 -5.14 15.55
CA LEU A 239 -7.85 -6.05 15.37
C LEU A 239 -7.02 -5.70 14.14
N LEU A 240 -7.64 -5.09 13.13
CA LEU A 240 -7.01 -4.70 11.87
C LEU A 240 -7.12 -3.19 11.61
N THR A 241 -6.06 -2.62 11.03
CA THR A 241 -6.05 -1.24 10.52
C THR A 241 -5.87 -1.27 9.02
N GLU A 242 -6.87 -0.83 8.28
CA GLU A 242 -6.85 -0.77 6.80
C GLU A 242 -6.67 0.65 6.26
N VAL A 243 -6.50 1.63 7.15
CA VAL A 243 -6.49 3.05 6.83
C VAL A 243 -5.07 3.61 6.93
N VAL A 244 -4.59 4.20 5.85
CA VAL A 244 -3.37 5.00 5.81
C VAL A 244 -3.67 6.41 6.28
N GLY A 245 -3.11 6.77 7.43
CA GLY A 245 -3.39 8.01 8.14
C GLY A 245 -2.17 8.91 8.33
N PRO A 246 -2.37 10.13 8.86
CA PRO A 246 -1.32 11.12 9.08
C PRO A 246 -0.30 10.71 10.15
N ILE A 247 -0.71 9.85 11.09
CA ILE A 247 0.11 9.29 12.16
C ILE A 247 -0.19 7.80 12.20
N GLN A 248 0.70 6.97 11.66
CA GLN A 248 0.67 5.54 11.93
C GLN A 248 1.39 5.27 13.25
N ARG A 249 0.66 4.80 14.26
CA ARG A 249 1.30 4.07 15.36
C ARG A 249 1.64 2.69 14.82
N SER A 250 2.91 2.42 14.57
CA SER A 250 3.36 1.05 14.38
C SER A 250 2.97 0.24 15.61
N SER A 251 2.39 -0.94 15.37
CA SER A 251 2.23 -1.96 16.42
C SER A 251 3.55 -2.15 17.18
N PRO A 252 3.53 -2.42 18.51
CA PRO A 252 4.72 -2.45 19.36
C PRO A 252 5.88 -3.33 18.84
N ARG A 253 5.62 -4.31 17.96
CA ARG A 253 6.66 -5.17 17.36
C ARG A 253 7.53 -4.52 16.28
N ALA A 254 7.20 -3.34 15.78
CA ALA A 254 8.06 -2.61 14.83
C ALA A 254 8.74 -1.38 15.45
N VAL A 255 8.64 -1.20 16.76
CA VAL A 255 9.38 -0.17 17.49
C VAL A 255 10.31 -0.84 18.49
N ASN A 256 11.34 -1.51 17.97
CA ASN A 256 12.64 -1.23 18.56
C ASN A 256 12.82 0.27 18.41
N LYS A 257 12.75 0.99 19.53
CA LYS A 257 12.94 2.44 19.68
C LYS A 257 14.28 2.97 19.13
N ASP A 258 15.03 2.12 18.45
CA ASP A 258 16.39 2.35 18.01
C ASP A 258 16.51 2.52 16.49
N PHE A 259 15.58 2.04 15.65
CA PHE A 259 15.84 2.09 14.19
C PHE A 259 15.66 3.47 13.54
N PHE A 260 14.85 4.36 14.13
CA PHE A 260 14.73 5.76 13.69
C PHE A 260 15.66 6.73 14.45
N LEU A 261 16.35 6.28 15.50
CA LEU A 261 17.28 7.09 16.29
C LEU A 261 18.76 6.70 16.12
N LEU A 262 19.09 5.48 15.69
CA LEU A 262 20.50 5.05 15.63
C LEU A 262 21.34 5.63 14.48
N ASN A 263 20.73 6.15 13.41
CA ASN A 263 21.50 6.84 12.36
C ASN A 263 21.68 8.34 12.63
N TYR A 264 21.16 8.85 13.75
CA TYR A 264 21.24 10.27 14.10
C TYR A 264 22.35 10.61 15.12
N GLN A 265 23.18 9.63 15.51
CA GLN A 265 24.27 9.84 16.49
C GLN A 265 25.68 9.45 16.01
N ILE A 266 25.89 9.10 14.74
CA ILE A 266 27.23 8.70 14.26
C ILE A 266 27.91 9.74 13.33
N ASN A 267 27.25 10.84 12.96
CA ASN A 267 27.90 11.91 12.17
C ASN A 267 27.61 13.32 12.73
N ASN A 268 27.93 13.53 14.01
CA ASN A 268 28.30 14.85 14.54
C ASN A 268 29.73 14.79 15.06
#